data_AF-A0A641MDB6-F1
#
_entry.id   AF-A0A641MDB6-F1
#
_cell.length_a   1.000
_cell.length_b   1.000
_cell.length_c   1.000
_cell.angle_alpha   90.00
_cell.angle_beta   90.00
_cell.angle_gamma   90.00
#
_symmetry.space_group_name_H-M   'P 1'
#
loop_
_entity.id
_entity.type
_entity.pdbx_description
1 polymer ?
#
loop_
_entity_poly.entity_id
_entity_poly.type
_entity_poly.pdbx_seq_one_letter_code
_entity_poly.pdbx_strand_id
1 'polypeptide(L)'
;GYADTPVQGLFEEKAMNESPENPVYIRSITYGKTAYFVIESQYSYKEVEEAVKAKLSLSNAVNGAEVLKNSTITLFSVPDNRQTANVYTSFQDLDKFLETPFNEHLYGYPIYCQGVFTKDNTIF
;
A
#
# COMPACT_ATOMS: atom_id res chain seq x y z
N GLY A 1 6.51 -2.11 -11.83
CA GLY A 1 7.06 -2.10 -13.20
C GLY A 1 6.77 -0.76 -13.84
N TYR A 2 7.62 -0.33 -14.77
CA TYR A 2 7.49 0.92 -15.51
C TYR A 2 7.34 0.60 -17.01
N ALA A 3 6.34 1.17 -17.67
CA ALA A 3 6.22 1.14 -19.13
C ALA A 3 7.12 2.23 -19.73
N ASP A 4 7.80 1.96 -20.85
CA ASP A 4 8.63 2.97 -21.50
C ASP A 4 7.80 4.19 -21.92
N THR A 5 8.42 5.37 -21.90
CA THR A 5 7.76 6.60 -22.35
C THR A 5 7.75 6.63 -23.88
N PRO A 6 6.57 6.69 -24.55
CA PRO A 6 6.49 6.69 -25.99
C PRO A 6 6.95 8.04 -26.55
N VAL A 7 8.08 8.04 -27.27
CA VAL A 7 8.69 9.26 -27.84
C VAL A 7 7.99 9.78 -29.10
N GLN A 8 7.12 8.99 -29.73
CA GLN A 8 6.37 9.36 -30.95
C GLN A 8 4.87 9.54 -30.70
N GLY A 9 4.45 9.62 -29.43
CA GLY A 9 3.05 9.49 -29.04
C GLY A 9 2.63 8.02 -28.88
N LEU A 10 1.51 7.81 -28.20
CA LEU A 10 1.00 6.49 -27.86
C LEU A 10 0.18 5.87 -29.00
N PHE A 11 -0.54 6.70 -29.77
CA PHE A 11 -1.47 6.24 -30.81
C PHE A 11 -0.82 6.16 -32.18
N GLU A 12 -1.15 5.10 -32.93
CA GLU A 12 -0.78 4.97 -34.35
C GLU A 12 -1.36 6.11 -35.20
N GLU A 13 -2.63 6.45 -34.96
CA GLU A 13 -3.25 7.63 -35.54
C GLU A 13 -2.74 8.89 -34.85
N LYS A 14 -1.76 9.56 -35.48
CA LYS A 14 -1.05 10.69 -34.86
C LYS A 14 -1.95 11.82 -34.36
N ALA A 15 -3.08 12.06 -35.04
CA ALA A 15 -4.05 13.08 -34.64
C ALA A 15 -4.62 12.84 -33.23
N MET A 16 -4.69 11.58 -32.79
CA MET A 16 -5.19 11.21 -31.47
C MET A 16 -4.25 11.59 -30.32
N ASN A 17 -2.95 11.79 -30.60
CA ASN A 17 -2.01 12.29 -29.59
C ASN A 17 -2.25 13.77 -29.24
N GLU A 18 -2.95 14.52 -30.11
CA GLU A 18 -3.35 15.91 -29.90
C GLU A 18 -4.84 16.05 -29.58
N SER A 19 -5.54 14.94 -29.32
CA SER A 19 -6.97 14.95 -29.02
C SER A 19 -7.25 15.89 -27.83
N PRO A 20 -8.28 16.75 -27.91
CA PRO A 20 -8.70 17.58 -26.79
C PRO A 20 -9.18 16.75 -25.60
N GLU A 21 -9.52 15.47 -25.79
CA GLU A 21 -9.85 14.54 -24.71
C GLU A 21 -8.66 14.19 -23.83
N ASN A 22 -7.42 14.34 -24.36
CA ASN A 22 -6.15 14.10 -23.66
C ASN A 22 -6.17 12.85 -22.75
N PRO A 23 -6.27 11.64 -23.34
CA PRO A 23 -6.41 10.40 -22.57
C PRO A 23 -5.18 10.12 -21.70
N VAL A 24 -5.34 9.22 -20.74
CA VAL A 24 -4.31 8.82 -19.78
C VAL A 24 -3.92 7.38 -20.03
N TYR A 25 -2.62 7.09 -20.00
CA TYR A 25 -2.10 5.72 -20.02
C TYR A 25 -1.34 5.41 -18.72
N ILE A 26 -1.29 4.13 -18.36
CA ILE A 26 -0.59 3.69 -17.15
C ILE A 26 0.92 3.67 -17.42
N ARG A 27 1.65 4.56 -16.76
CA ARG A 27 3.12 4.65 -16.84
C ARG A 27 3.81 3.67 -15.90
N SER A 28 3.21 3.39 -14.76
CA SER A 28 3.76 2.44 -13.79
C SER A 28 2.67 1.75 -12.97
N ILE A 29 2.96 0.52 -12.55
CA ILE A 29 2.16 -0.24 -11.60
C ILE A 29 3.07 -0.74 -10.49
N THR A 30 2.73 -0.44 -9.24
CA THR A 30 3.37 -0.97 -8.05
C THR A 30 2.61 -2.19 -7.59
N TYR A 31 3.31 -3.31 -7.49
CA TYR A 31 2.79 -4.57 -6.95
C TYR A 31 3.22 -4.70 -5.50
N GLY A 32 2.30 -5.12 -4.64
CA GLY A 32 2.58 -5.32 -3.22
C GLY A 32 1.39 -5.93 -2.49
N LYS A 33 1.43 -5.82 -1.17
CA LYS A 33 0.28 -6.11 -0.30
C LYS A 33 0.02 -4.90 0.57
N THR A 34 -1.24 -4.55 0.73
CA THR A 34 -1.67 -3.50 1.65
C THR A 34 -2.35 -4.12 2.86
N ALA A 35 -1.99 -3.60 4.03
CA ALA A 35 -2.63 -3.87 5.30
C ALA A 35 -2.97 -2.53 5.96
N TYR A 36 -4.17 -2.44 6.52
CA TYR A 36 -4.62 -1.31 7.30
C TYR A 36 -4.76 -1.73 8.75
N PHE A 37 -4.27 -0.89 9.66
CA PHE A 37 -4.34 -1.09 11.09
C PHE A 37 -5.27 -0.04 11.69
N VAL A 38 -6.26 -0.49 12.44
CA VAL A 38 -7.10 0.36 13.29
C VAL A 38 -6.78 -0.01 14.73
N ILE A 39 -6.35 0.96 15.52
CA ILE A 39 -5.98 0.76 16.93
C ILE A 39 -6.94 1.57 17.78
N GLU A 40 -7.72 0.86 18.59
CA GLU A 40 -8.62 1.44 19.58
C GLU A 40 -8.00 1.26 20.96
N SER A 41 -7.83 2.35 21.70
CA SER A 41 -7.06 2.35 22.94
C SER A 41 -7.63 3.35 23.94
N GLN A 42 -7.46 3.07 25.23
CA GLN A 42 -7.75 4.02 26.31
C GLN A 42 -6.56 4.97 26.58
N TYR A 43 -5.39 4.67 26.02
CA TYR A 43 -4.20 5.52 26.12
C TYR A 43 -4.30 6.70 25.16
N SER A 44 -3.50 7.74 25.40
CA SER A 44 -3.46 8.90 24.50
C SER A 44 -2.88 8.54 23.14
N TYR A 45 -3.25 9.32 22.10
CA TYR A 45 -2.70 9.15 20.75
C TYR A 45 -1.16 9.13 20.75
N LYS A 46 -0.52 9.99 21.55
CA LYS A 46 0.94 10.08 21.62
C LYS A 46 1.56 8.80 22.17
N GLU A 47 0.99 8.22 23.22
CA GLU A 47 1.46 6.95 23.80
C GLU A 47 1.29 5.80 22.80
N VAL A 48 0.17 5.76 22.07
CA VAL A 48 -0.09 4.77 21.02
C VAL A 48 0.89 4.94 19.85
N GLU A 49 1.11 6.16 19.38
CA GLU A 49 2.04 6.48 18.29
C GLU A 49 3.48 6.07 18.66
N GLU A 50 3.94 6.42 19.86
CA GLU A 50 5.26 6.02 20.36
C GLU A 50 5.39 4.50 20.46
N ALA A 51 4.34 3.81 20.92
CA ALA A 51 4.32 2.35 20.99
C ALA A 51 4.37 1.68 19.61
N VAL A 52 3.61 2.19 18.62
CA VAL A 52 3.65 1.70 17.23
C VAL A 52 5.03 1.95 16.61
N LYS A 53 5.59 3.15 16.78
CA LYS A 53 6.93 3.47 16.29
C LYS A 53 7.98 2.56 16.92
N ALA A 54 7.91 2.34 18.23
CA ALA A 54 8.81 1.43 18.94
C ALA A 54 8.72 -0.02 18.41
N LYS A 55 7.52 -0.48 18.04
CA LYS A 55 7.31 -1.82 17.47
C LYS A 55 7.86 -1.96 16.04
N LEU A 56 7.69 -0.93 15.20
CA LEU A 56 8.14 -0.95 13.80
C LEU A 56 9.62 -0.60 13.65
N SER A 57 10.17 0.14 14.60
CA SER A 57 11.59 0.47 14.63
C SER A 57 12.35 -0.74 15.19
N LEU A 58 13.40 -1.20 14.50
CA LEU A 58 14.35 -2.21 15.01
C LEU A 58 15.12 -1.76 16.28
N SER A 59 14.73 -0.64 16.89
CA SER A 59 15.24 -0.16 18.16
C SER A 59 14.50 -0.84 19.31
N ASN A 60 15.24 -1.46 20.22
CA ASN A 60 14.76 -2.14 21.43
C ASN A 60 14.12 -1.20 22.47
N ALA A 61 13.16 -0.37 22.09
CA ALA A 61 12.44 0.51 23.01
C ALA A 61 11.44 -0.33 23.83
N VAL A 62 11.80 -0.56 25.09
CA VAL A 62 11.22 -1.57 26.00
C VAL A 62 9.77 -1.29 26.42
N ASN A 63 9.24 -0.07 26.21
CA ASN A 63 7.96 0.37 26.81
C ASN A 63 6.73 0.41 25.89
N GLY A 64 6.83 0.05 24.60
CA GLY A 64 5.67 0.06 23.69
C GLY A 64 4.71 -1.14 23.82
N ALA A 65 5.18 -2.24 24.41
CA ALA A 65 4.46 -3.52 24.34
C ALA A 65 3.18 -3.54 25.19
N GLU A 66 3.14 -2.84 26.32
CA GLU A 66 1.97 -2.84 27.22
C GLU A 66 0.80 -2.04 26.62
N VAL A 67 1.08 -0.86 26.06
CA VAL A 67 0.08 -0.03 25.38
C VAL A 67 -0.60 -0.81 24.25
N LEU A 68 0.17 -1.49 23.40
CA LEU A 68 -0.38 -2.27 22.29
C LEU A 68 -1.12 -3.53 22.76
N LYS A 69 -0.65 -4.21 23.83
CA LYS A 69 -1.34 -5.37 24.41
C LYS A 69 -2.70 -5.02 25.01
N ASN A 70 -2.83 -3.82 25.58
CA ASN A 70 -4.06 -3.32 26.18
C ASN A 70 -4.94 -2.53 25.20
N SER A 71 -4.60 -2.55 23.91
CA SER A 71 -5.39 -1.94 22.84
C SER A 71 -6.10 -3.01 22.03
N THR A 72 -7.24 -2.66 21.42
CA THR A 72 -7.87 -3.48 20.39
C THR A 72 -7.26 -3.11 19.04
N ILE A 73 -6.66 -4.07 18.36
CA ILE A 73 -6.01 -3.86 17.06
C ILE A 73 -6.77 -4.66 16.02
N THR A 74 -7.38 -3.94 15.07
CA THR A 74 -8.04 -4.54 13.91
C THR A 74 -7.14 -4.39 12.69
N LEU A 75 -6.76 -5.52 12.10
CA LEU A 75 -5.99 -5.59 10.86
C LEU A 75 -6.92 -5.96 9.72
N PHE A 76 -6.95 -5.10 8.70
CA PHE A 76 -7.58 -5.37 7.41
C PHE A 76 -6.49 -5.65 6.39
N SER A 77 -6.38 -6.88 5.92
CA SER A 77 -5.49 -7.22 4.81
C SER A 77 -6.30 -7.62 3.59
N VAL A 78 -5.83 -7.21 2.42
CA VAL A 78 -6.32 -7.72 1.14
C VAL A 78 -5.27 -8.72 0.66
N PRO A 79 -5.52 -10.05 0.78
CA PRO A 79 -4.51 -11.07 0.59
C PRO A 79 -4.36 -11.49 -0.87
N ASP A 80 -5.40 -11.30 -1.69
CA ASP A 80 -5.48 -11.83 -3.05
C ASP A 80 -6.27 -10.91 -4.01
N ASN A 81 -6.35 -11.34 -5.27
CA ASN A 81 -7.05 -10.66 -6.35
C ASN A 81 -8.58 -10.65 -6.23
N ARG A 82 -9.15 -11.36 -5.24
CA ARG A 82 -10.59 -11.40 -4.98
C ARG A 82 -11.04 -10.23 -4.11
N GLN A 83 -10.10 -9.36 -3.70
CA GLN A 83 -10.36 -8.17 -2.87
C GLN A 83 -11.11 -8.51 -1.56
N THR A 84 -10.87 -9.70 -1.02
CA THR A 84 -11.46 -10.11 0.26
C THR A 84 -10.70 -9.43 1.39
N ALA A 85 -11.42 -8.74 2.28
CA ALA A 85 -10.81 -8.19 3.48
C ALA A 85 -10.84 -9.25 4.59
N ASN A 86 -9.67 -9.71 5.01
CA ASN A 86 -9.57 -10.51 6.23
C ASN A 86 -9.46 -9.57 7.42
N VAL A 87 -10.31 -9.78 8.42
CA VAL A 87 -10.31 -9.01 9.68
C VAL A 87 -9.64 -9.85 10.75
N TYR A 88 -8.54 -9.35 11.30
CA TYR A 88 -7.86 -9.94 12.45
C TYR A 88 -7.95 -8.98 13.63
N THR A 89 -8.21 -9.49 14.82
CA THR A 89 -8.44 -8.66 16.02
C THR A 89 -7.38 -8.87 17.11
N SER A 90 -6.32 -9.64 16.83
CA SER A 90 -5.30 -9.97 17.83
C SER A 90 -3.94 -9.34 17.53
N PHE A 91 -3.22 -8.96 18.59
CA PHE A 91 -1.85 -8.45 18.51
C PHE A 91 -0.88 -9.48 17.89
N GLN A 92 -1.15 -10.78 18.02
CA GLN A 92 -0.30 -11.84 17.44
C GLN A 92 -0.44 -11.91 15.91
N ASP A 93 -1.58 -11.51 15.36
CA ASP A 93 -1.79 -11.51 13.91
C ASP A 93 -1.00 -10.39 13.23
N LEU A 94 -0.72 -9.30 13.95
CA LEU A 94 0.23 -8.26 13.52
C LEU A 94 1.64 -8.84 13.36
N ASP A 95 2.12 -9.60 14.35
CA ASP A 95 3.46 -10.21 14.30
C ASP A 95 3.59 -11.14 13.10
N LYS A 96 2.60 -12.03 12.89
CA LYS A 96 2.57 -12.95 11.74
C LYS A 96 2.57 -12.22 10.39
N PHE A 97 1.82 -11.12 10.29
CA PHE A 97 1.80 -10.32 9.06
C PHE A 97 3.16 -9.69 8.76
N LEU A 98 3.84 -9.17 9.78
CA LEU A 98 5.15 -8.53 9.65
C LEU A 98 6.29 -9.53 9.37
N GLU A 99 6.18 -10.77 9.87
CA GLU A 99 7.19 -11.82 9.68
C GLU A 99 7.26 -12.36 8.24
N THR A 100 6.14 -12.40 7.51
CA THR A 100 6.12 -12.96 6.15
C THR A 100 5.26 -12.11 5.19
N PRO A 101 5.72 -10.89 4.84
CA PRO A 101 4.95 -10.02 3.95
C PRO A 101 4.83 -10.62 2.52
N PHE A 102 5.82 -11.40 2.08
CA PHE A 102 5.87 -12.01 0.74
C PHE A 102 6.19 -13.50 0.81
N ASN A 103 5.57 -14.31 -0.06
CA ASN A 103 5.98 -15.70 -0.28
C ASN A 103 6.06 -15.98 -1.78
N GLU A 104 6.80 -17.02 -2.18
CA GLU A 104 7.08 -17.38 -3.58
C GLU A 104 5.82 -17.67 -4.42
N HIS A 105 4.66 -17.85 -3.79
CA HIS A 105 3.40 -18.19 -4.45
C HIS A 105 2.43 -16.98 -4.52
N LEU A 106 2.76 -15.87 -3.87
CA LEU A 106 1.97 -14.63 -3.78
C LEU A 106 2.90 -13.41 -3.86
N TYR A 107 3.28 -13.04 -5.08
CA TYR A 107 4.13 -11.88 -5.41
C TYR A 107 3.47 -10.51 -5.18
N GLY A 108 2.26 -10.47 -4.62
CA GLY A 108 1.46 -9.26 -4.44
C GLY A 108 0.53 -8.96 -5.63
N TYR A 109 -0.29 -7.93 -5.48
CA TYR A 109 -1.24 -7.45 -6.49
C TYR A 109 -0.98 -5.96 -6.77
N PRO A 110 -1.50 -5.40 -7.87
CA PRO A 110 -1.45 -3.96 -8.11
C PRO A 110 -2.06 -3.19 -6.94
N ILE A 111 -1.24 -2.47 -6.17
CA ILE A 111 -1.68 -1.64 -5.04
C ILE A 111 -1.71 -0.15 -5.39
N TYR A 112 -0.99 0.25 -6.44
CA TYR A 112 -0.90 1.62 -6.90
C TYR A 112 -0.55 1.64 -8.39
N CYS A 113 -1.08 2.61 -9.12
CA CYS A 113 -0.69 2.89 -10.49
C CYS A 113 -0.52 4.39 -10.71
N GLN A 114 0.41 4.77 -11.56
CA GLN A 114 0.62 6.15 -11.98
C GLN A 114 0.21 6.30 -13.44
N GLY A 115 -0.79 7.12 -13.67
CA GLY A 115 -1.19 7.56 -15.01
C GLY A 115 -0.37 8.74 -15.48
N VAL A 116 -0.17 8.86 -16.78
CA VAL A 116 0.31 10.09 -17.42
C VAL A 116 -0.51 10.40 -18.66
N PHE A 117 -0.66 11.69 -18.95
CA PHE A 117 -1.37 12.15 -20.14
C PHE A 117 -0.64 11.76 -21.42
N THR A 118 -1.37 11.33 -22.45
CA THR A 118 -0.77 10.91 -23.73
C THR A 118 -0.13 12.04 -24.51
N LYS A 119 -0.59 13.29 -24.29
CA LYS A 119 -0.14 14.46 -25.04
C LYS A 119 1.28 14.88 -24.68
N ASP A 120 1.60 14.91 -23.39
CA ASP A 120 2.85 15.50 -22.89
C ASP A 120 3.57 14.62 -21.86
N ASN A 121 3.03 13.45 -21.54
CA ASN A 121 3.53 12.54 -20.51
C ASN A 121 3.61 13.17 -19.10
N THR A 122 2.84 14.23 -18.85
CA THR A 122 2.72 14.80 -17.50
C THR A 122 1.88 13.89 -16.60
N ILE A 123 2.18 13.93 -15.31
CA ILE A 123 1.50 13.10 -14.31
C ILE A 123 0.03 13.53 -14.22
N PHE A 124 -0.87 12.54 -14.26
CA PHE A 124 -2.29 12.71 -14.00
C PHE A 124 -2.58 12.82 -12.51
#